data_AF-A0A7Z0DRB3-F1
#
_entry.id   AF-A0A7Z0DRB3-F1
#
_cell.length_a   1.000
_cell.length_b   1.000
_cell.length_c   1.000
_cell.angle_alpha   90.00
_cell.angle_beta   90.00
_cell.angle_gamma   90.00
#
_symmetry.space_group_name_H-M   'P 1'
#
loop_
_entity.id
_entity.type
_entity.pdbx_description
1 polymer ?
#
loop_
_entity_poly.entity_id
_entity_poly.type
_entity_poly.pdbx_seq_one_letter_code
_entity_poly.pdbx_strand_id
1 'polypeptide(L)'
;MNAWAKAFGKVVNTGDVDAARSVVTPGGLDRMDHYTRRDRGRWFPGPLPATVTSVAAPDEEGIRLVKACIWKGGWSQVSEKDPSTEYREIAPVVIGIVENDGTWLVDGMADDPDSTCAGVKIPTRHW
;
A
#
# COMPACT_ATOMS: atom_id res chain seq x y z
N MET A 1 -0.40 -5.93 -7.71
CA MET A 1 -0.80 -4.64 -7.10
C MET A 1 -2.19 -4.66 -6.44
N ASN A 2 -3.29 -4.94 -7.15
CA ASN A 2 -4.65 -4.90 -6.58
C ASN A 2 -4.87 -5.86 -5.39
N ALA A 3 -4.32 -7.08 -5.46
CA ALA A 3 -4.44 -8.06 -4.37
C ALA A 3 -3.72 -7.61 -3.09
N TRP A 4 -2.50 -7.08 -3.21
CA TRP A 4 -1.77 -6.49 -2.09
C TRP A 4 -2.50 -5.29 -1.49
N ALA A 5 -3.02 -4.37 -2.32
CA ALA A 5 -3.74 -3.19 -1.82
C ALA A 5 -5.01 -3.58 -1.02
N LYS A 6 -5.69 -4.67 -1.40
CA LYS A 6 -6.81 -5.26 -0.65
C LYS A 6 -6.34 -5.83 0.68
N ALA A 7 -5.27 -6.61 0.66
CA ALA A 7 -4.68 -7.18 1.86
C ALA A 7 -4.24 -6.07 2.83
N PHE A 8 -3.64 -4.98 2.34
CA PHE A 8 -3.31 -3.80 3.13
C PHE A 8 -4.53 -3.26 3.87
N GLY A 9 -5.60 -2.91 3.16
CA GLY A 9 -6.82 -2.40 3.81
C GLY A 9 -7.38 -3.37 4.86
N LYS A 10 -7.30 -4.69 4.61
CA LYS A 10 -7.71 -5.71 5.58
C LYS A 10 -6.81 -5.73 6.80
N VAL A 11 -5.49 -5.80 6.63
CA VAL A 11 -4.49 -5.80 7.72
C VAL A 11 -4.70 -4.59 8.62
N VAL A 12 -4.90 -3.39 8.07
CA VAL A 12 -5.09 -2.22 8.93
C VAL A 12 -6.44 -2.24 9.65
N ASN A 13 -7.52 -2.68 8.99
CA ASN A 13 -8.84 -2.79 9.61
C ASN A 13 -8.89 -3.85 10.74
N THR A 14 -8.22 -4.99 10.56
CA THR A 14 -8.32 -6.13 11.48
C THR A 14 -7.15 -6.24 12.46
N GLY A 15 -6.03 -5.59 12.17
CA GLY A 15 -4.76 -5.80 12.88
C GLY A 15 -4.12 -7.17 12.61
N ASP A 16 -4.68 -7.96 11.69
CA ASP A 16 -4.22 -9.32 11.37
C ASP A 16 -3.30 -9.27 10.13
N VAL A 17 -1.99 -9.29 10.37
CA VAL A 17 -0.98 -9.28 9.29
C VAL A 17 -1.04 -10.53 8.41
N ASP A 18 -1.55 -11.65 8.94
CA ASP A 18 -1.64 -12.92 8.19
C ASP A 18 -2.65 -12.83 7.04
N ALA A 19 -3.55 -11.85 7.08
CA ALA A 19 -4.43 -11.51 5.97
C ALA A 19 -3.68 -11.18 4.67
N ALA A 20 -2.38 -10.85 4.73
CA ALA A 20 -1.53 -10.55 3.59
C ALA A 20 -0.57 -11.67 3.17
N ARG A 21 -0.55 -12.81 3.88
CA ARG A 21 0.44 -13.88 3.69
C ARG A 21 0.50 -14.49 2.29
N SER A 22 -0.59 -14.43 1.53
CA SER A 22 -0.64 -14.96 0.15
C SER A 22 -0.12 -13.98 -0.91
N VAL A 23 0.17 -12.73 -0.54
CA VAL A 23 0.55 -11.66 -1.49
C VAL A 23 1.79 -10.88 -1.02
N VAL A 24 2.40 -11.30 0.09
CA VAL A 24 3.56 -10.66 0.72
C VAL A 24 4.56 -11.76 1.11
N THR A 25 5.85 -11.48 0.98
CA THR A 25 6.92 -12.37 1.45
C THR A 25 6.94 -12.45 2.98
N PRO A 26 7.55 -13.47 3.59
CA PRO A 26 7.72 -13.50 5.05
C PRO A 26 8.39 -12.23 5.61
N GLY A 27 9.49 -11.76 5.01
CA GLY A 27 10.15 -10.51 5.41
C GLY A 27 9.29 -9.27 5.16
N GLY A 28 8.46 -9.30 4.11
CA GLY A 28 7.51 -8.23 3.83
C GLY A 28 6.36 -8.16 4.83
N LEU A 29 5.95 -9.26 5.46
CA LEU A 29 4.94 -9.24 6.52
C LEU A 29 5.45 -8.47 7.74
N ASP A 30 6.71 -8.67 8.15
CA ASP A 30 7.32 -7.94 9.26
C ASP A 30 7.40 -6.43 8.97
N ARG A 31 7.80 -6.06 7.75
CA ARG A 31 7.82 -4.65 7.31
C ARG A 31 6.40 -4.08 7.25
N MET A 32 5.44 -4.87 6.78
CA MET A 32 4.04 -4.47 6.67
C MET A 32 3.44 -4.15 8.02
N ASP A 33 3.63 -5.05 8.96
CA ASP A 33 3.24 -4.87 10.35
C ASP A 33 3.83 -3.56 10.93
N HIS A 34 5.07 -3.20 10.62
CA HIS A 34 5.65 -1.92 11.06
C HIS A 34 4.89 -0.69 10.54
N TYR A 35 4.58 -0.63 9.24
CA TYR A 35 3.93 0.54 8.64
C TYR A 35 2.40 0.56 8.84
N THR A 36 1.75 -0.56 9.18
CA THR A 36 0.31 -0.60 9.48
C THR A 36 -0.02 -0.42 10.96
N ARG A 37 0.91 -0.75 11.89
CA ARG A 37 0.67 -0.67 13.35
C ARG A 37 0.41 0.74 13.90
N ARG A 38 0.75 1.78 13.14
CA ARG A 38 0.58 3.19 13.55
C ARG A 38 -0.83 3.73 13.30
N ASP A 39 -1.73 2.92 12.75
CA ASP A 39 -3.04 3.35 12.26
C ASP A 39 -4.20 2.93 13.19
N ARG A 40 -4.10 3.21 14.50
CA ARG A 40 -5.15 2.84 15.47
C ARG A 40 -6.44 3.64 15.27
N GLY A 41 -7.58 2.96 15.44
CA GLY A 41 -8.91 3.56 15.46
C GLY A 41 -9.45 3.94 14.08
N ARG A 42 -9.14 3.17 13.03
CA ARG A 42 -9.52 3.51 11.66
C ARG A 42 -10.29 2.40 10.93
N TRP A 43 -10.99 2.81 9.88
CA TRP A 43 -11.89 2.11 9.00
C TRP A 43 -11.52 2.45 7.56
N PHE A 44 -11.27 1.41 6.76
CA PHE A 44 -10.83 1.53 5.37
C PHE A 44 -11.81 0.82 4.44
N PRO A 45 -12.34 1.50 3.42
CA PRO A 45 -13.49 0.98 2.67
C PRO A 45 -13.22 0.07 1.50
N GLY A 46 -11.95 -0.23 1.31
CA GLY A 46 -11.53 -0.96 0.15
C GLY A 46 -10.02 -1.07 0.13
N PRO A 47 -9.48 -1.50 -1.02
CA PRO A 47 -8.05 -1.52 -1.24
C PRO A 47 -7.46 -0.13 -1.06
N LEU A 48 -6.19 -0.08 -0.63
CA LEU A 48 -5.37 1.13 -0.69
C LEU A 48 -5.43 1.74 -2.10
N PRO A 49 -5.95 2.97 -2.28
CA PRO A 49 -5.94 3.64 -3.56
C PRO A 49 -4.50 3.88 -3.99
N ALA A 50 -4.14 3.32 -5.14
CA ALA A 50 -2.79 3.37 -5.65
C ALA A 50 -2.81 3.49 -7.18
N THR A 51 -1.89 4.26 -7.72
CA THR A 51 -1.60 4.33 -9.15
C THR A 51 -0.13 4.03 -9.36
N VAL A 52 0.17 2.97 -10.11
CA VAL A 52 1.55 2.63 -10.51
C VAL A 52 2.02 3.66 -11.53
N THR A 53 3.20 4.25 -11.29
CA THR A 53 3.81 5.26 -12.17
C THR A 53 4.94 4.67 -12.99
N SER A 54 5.73 3.75 -12.43
CA SER A 54 6.75 3.02 -13.17
C SER A 54 7.08 1.68 -12.52
N VAL A 55 7.72 0.81 -13.30
CA VAL A 55 8.26 -0.47 -12.84
C VAL A 55 9.70 -0.55 -13.33
N ALA A 56 10.64 -0.69 -12.40
CA ALA A 56 12.06 -0.85 -12.72
C ALA A 56 12.37 -2.29 -13.19
N ALA A 57 13.52 -2.44 -13.83
CA ALA A 57 14.14 -3.75 -14.02
C ALA A 57 14.47 -4.37 -12.64
N PRO A 58 14.53 -5.72 -12.54
CA PRO A 58 14.98 -6.37 -11.32
C PRO A 58 16.45 -6.01 -11.03
N ASP A 59 16.80 -5.89 -9.75
CA ASP A 59 18.19 -5.81 -9.29
C ASP A 59 18.87 -7.18 -9.25
N GLU A 60 20.10 -7.24 -8.72
CA GLU A 60 20.89 -8.46 -8.59
C GLU A 60 20.24 -9.51 -7.65
N GLU A 61 19.37 -9.07 -6.74
CA GLU A 61 18.61 -9.93 -5.82
C GLU A 61 17.26 -10.37 -6.43
N GLY A 62 16.95 -9.93 -7.66
CA GLY A 62 15.70 -10.22 -8.35
C GLY A 62 14.52 -9.35 -7.90
N ILE A 63 14.76 -8.32 -7.08
CA ILE A 63 13.72 -7.41 -6.60
C ILE A 63 13.41 -6.39 -7.68
N ARG A 64 12.13 -6.25 -8.04
CA ARG A 64 11.65 -5.18 -8.91
C ARG A 64 11.05 -4.08 -8.07
N LEU A 65 11.48 -2.85 -8.32
CA LEU A 65 10.92 -1.67 -7.67
C LEU A 65 9.73 -1.14 -8.49
N VAL A 66 8.55 -1.12 -7.89
CA VAL A 66 7.34 -0.52 -8.43
C VAL A 66 7.16 0.84 -7.78
N LYS A 67 7.30 1.91 -8.56
CA LYS A 67 6.94 3.26 -8.11
C LYS A 67 5.43 3.44 -8.22
N ALA A 68 4.83 3.97 -7.17
CA ALA A 68 3.41 4.25 -7.13
C ALA A 68 3.11 5.53 -6.36
N CYS A 69 1.95 6.10 -6.61
CA CYS A 69 1.35 7.12 -5.76
C CYS A 69 0.19 6.51 -5.01
N ILE A 70 0.12 6.71 -3.70
CA ILE A 70 -0.92 6.17 -2.83
C ILE A 70 -1.60 7.27 -2.03
N TRP A 71 -2.80 7.01 -1.53
CA TRP A 71 -3.37 7.84 -0.47
C TRP A 71 -2.72 7.49 0.87
N LYS A 72 -1.88 8.39 1.37
CA LYS A 72 -1.24 8.31 2.70
C LYS A 72 -2.15 8.87 3.79
N GLY A 73 -2.93 9.90 3.47
CA GLY A 73 -3.90 10.55 4.35
C GLY A 73 -5.27 10.67 3.68
N GLY A 74 -6.35 10.63 4.48
CA GLY A 74 -7.73 10.74 3.98
C GLY A 74 -8.38 9.46 3.49
N TRP A 75 -7.59 8.42 3.24
CA TRP A 75 -8.09 7.09 2.89
C TRP A 75 -8.66 6.35 4.10
N SER A 76 -8.13 6.67 5.28
CA SER A 76 -8.43 5.99 6.51
C SER A 76 -9.22 6.88 7.45
N GLN A 77 -10.31 6.36 8.02
CA GLN A 77 -11.30 7.16 8.74
C GLN A 77 -11.68 6.52 10.06
N VAL A 78 -12.06 7.26 11.08
CA VAL A 78 -12.52 6.68 12.35
C VAL A 78 -13.84 5.93 12.20
N SER A 79 -14.70 6.38 11.29
CA SER A 79 -15.97 5.76 10.93
C SER A 79 -16.41 6.18 9.53
N GLU A 80 -17.46 5.58 8.99
CA GLU A 80 -18.04 5.99 7.71
C GLU A 80 -18.54 7.42 7.64
N LYS A 81 -18.79 8.03 8.79
CA LYS A 81 -19.30 9.39 8.91
C LYS A 81 -18.23 10.39 9.34
N ASP A 82 -16.96 10.00 9.27
CA ASP A 82 -15.85 10.83 9.75
C ASP A 82 -15.62 12.06 8.84
N PRO A 83 -15.69 13.29 9.38
CA PRO A 83 -15.37 14.51 8.62
C PRO A 83 -13.90 14.58 8.15
N SER A 84 -13.00 13.74 8.66
CA SER A 84 -11.62 13.61 8.16
C SER A 84 -11.51 13.16 6.69
N THR A 85 -12.64 12.78 6.07
CA THR A 85 -12.80 12.60 4.61
C THR A 85 -12.29 13.77 3.75
N GLU A 86 -12.22 14.97 4.31
CA GLU A 86 -11.79 16.19 3.61
C GLU A 86 -10.27 16.32 3.45
N TYR A 87 -9.48 15.82 4.40
CA TYR A 87 -8.02 15.84 4.29
C TYR A 87 -7.58 14.73 3.34
N ARG A 88 -6.80 15.06 2.30
CA ARG A 88 -6.26 14.06 1.36
C ARG A 88 -4.78 14.31 1.15
N GLU A 89 -3.99 13.28 1.41
CA GLU A 89 -2.56 13.31 1.16
C GLU A 89 -2.21 12.18 0.21
N ILE A 90 -1.71 12.55 -0.96
CA ILE A 90 -1.16 11.63 -1.94
C ILE A 90 0.35 11.68 -1.82
N ALA A 91 0.97 10.52 -1.57
CA ALA A 91 2.41 10.42 -1.40
C ALA A 91 3.03 9.42 -2.40
N PRO A 92 4.23 9.70 -2.90
CA PRO A 92 5.02 8.74 -3.67
C PRO A 92 5.58 7.65 -2.75
N VAL A 93 5.49 6.41 -3.22
CA VAL A 93 6.06 5.23 -2.55
C VAL A 93 6.79 4.36 -3.56
N VAL A 94 7.74 3.59 -3.06
CA VAL A 94 8.35 2.48 -3.77
C VAL A 94 7.92 1.17 -3.12
N ILE A 95 7.57 0.20 -3.94
CA ILE A 95 7.13 -1.13 -3.52
C ILE A 95 8.08 -2.16 -4.13
N GLY A 96 8.79 -2.88 -3.28
CA GLY A 96 9.62 -4.01 -3.71
C GLY A 96 8.72 -5.21 -3.99
N ILE A 97 8.85 -5.81 -5.17
CA ILE A 97 8.20 -7.08 -5.50
C ILE A 97 9.24 -8.11 -5.93
N VAL A 98 8.99 -9.37 -5.58
CA VAL A 98 9.82 -10.51 -5.95
C VAL A 98 8.91 -11.60 -6.55
N GLU A 99 9.44 -12.32 -7.53
CA GLU A 99 8.78 -13.50 -8.07
C GLU A 99 9.23 -14.73 -7.28
N ASN A 100 8.28 -15.46 -6.70
CA ASN A 100 8.52 -16.70 -5.99
C ASN A 100 7.57 -17.78 -6.53
N ASP A 101 8.13 -18.87 -7.08
CA ASP A 101 7.39 -19.98 -7.68
C ASP A 101 6.28 -19.51 -8.67
N GLY A 102 6.59 -18.56 -9.54
CA GLY A 102 5.66 -17.99 -10.53
C GLY A 102 4.62 -17.05 -9.95
N THR A 103 4.74 -16.66 -8.68
CA THR A 103 3.85 -15.71 -8.00
C THR A 103 4.60 -14.45 -7.61
N TRP A 104 4.05 -13.29 -7.98
CA TRP A 104 4.58 -11.99 -7.55
C TRP A 104 4.11 -11.66 -6.15
N LEU A 105 5.06 -11.52 -5.22
CA LEU A 105 4.85 -11.15 -3.83
C LEU A 105 5.43 -9.77 -3.55
N VAL A 106 4.80 -9.02 -2.66
CA VAL A 106 5.36 -7.77 -2.15
C VAL A 106 6.37 -8.08 -1.06
N ASP A 107 7.57 -7.53 -1.18
CA ASP A 107 8.62 -7.64 -0.17
C ASP A 107 8.64 -6.45 0.79
N GLY A 108 8.12 -5.29 0.38
CA GLY A 108 8.02 -4.13 1.26
C GLY A 108 7.53 -2.88 0.55
N MET A 109 7.28 -1.85 1.34
CA MET A 109 6.93 -0.51 0.87
C MET A 109 7.71 0.53 1.67
N ALA A 110 8.16 1.59 1.02
CA ALA A 110 8.76 2.75 1.64
C ALA A 110 8.29 4.03 0.96
N ASP A 111 8.36 5.16 1.69
CA ASP A 111 8.19 6.49 1.09
C ASP A 111 9.31 6.72 0.06
N ASP A 112 9.00 7.38 -1.07
CA ASP A 112 9.97 7.78 -2.11
C ASP A 112 10.00 9.31 -2.23
N PRO A 113 10.66 10.03 -1.30
CA PRO A 113 10.56 11.49 -1.18
C PRO A 113 11.15 12.25 -2.39
N ASP A 114 11.98 11.60 -3.19
CA ASP A 114 12.58 12.18 -4.39
C ASP A 114 11.66 12.09 -5.61
N SER A 115 10.58 11.31 -5.53
CA SER A 115 9.55 11.23 -6.57
C SER A 115 8.43 12.24 -6.36
N THR A 116 7.63 12.47 -7.40
CA THR A 116 6.45 13.34 -7.33
C THR A 116 5.19 12.62 -7.79
N CYS A 117 4.07 12.94 -7.14
CA CYS A 117 2.73 12.53 -7.55
C CYS A 117 1.96 13.65 -8.25
N ALA A 118 2.63 14.74 -8.65
CA ALA A 118 2.02 15.83 -9.37
C ALA A 118 1.34 15.33 -10.67
N GLY A 119 0.05 15.64 -10.81
CA GLY A 119 -0.75 15.23 -11.97
C GLY A 119 -1.18 13.76 -11.99
N VAL A 120 -0.77 12.94 -11.01
CA VAL A 120 -1.18 11.54 -10.94
C VAL A 120 -2.63 11.46 -10.46
N LYS A 121 -3.49 10.84 -11.27
CA LYS A 121 -4.87 10.53 -10.87
C LYS A 121 -4.85 9.25 -10.05
N ILE A 122 -5.25 9.35 -8.79
CA ILE A 122 -5.55 8.18 -7.96
C ILE A 122 -7.06 7.99 -7.92
N PRO A 123 -7.58 6.78 -8.19
CA PRO A 123 -9.01 6.53 -8.13
C PRO A 123 -9.55 6.87 -6.74
N THR A 124 -10.43 7.86 -6.67
CA THR A 124 -11.31 8.08 -5.52
C THR A 124 -12.28 6.93 -5.45
N ARG A 125 -12.22 6.13 -4.39
CA ARG A 125 -13.32 5.22 -4.08
C ARG A 125 -14.37 6.00 -3.33
N HIS A 126 -15.47 6.28 -4.04
CA HIS A 126 -16.71 6.67 -3.40
C HIS A 126 -17.39 5.41 -2.86
N TRP A 127 -17.97 5.58 -1.68
CA TRP A 127 -18.88 4.66 -1.01
C TRP A 127 -19.98 4.15 -1.93
#